data_AF-A0AAX0S487-F1
#
_entry.id   AF-A0AAX0S487-F1
#
_cell.length_a   1.000
_cell.length_b   1.000
_cell.length_c   1.000
_cell.angle_alpha   90.00
_cell.angle_beta   90.00
_cell.angle_gamma   90.00
#
_symmetry.space_group_name_H-M   'P 1'
#
loop_
_entity.id
_entity.type
_entity.pdbx_description
1 polymer ?
#
loop_
_entity_poly.entity_id
_entity_poly.type
_entity_poly.pdbx_seq_one_letter_code
_entity_poly.pdbx_strand_id
1 'polypeptide(L)'
;MNRETYIILPYYGYNYPINSIRPIGPDTPVVPSHPPYTMMTEVEFINRKYDELFSQGLKGTPITPVSPTQDGGFYRHYRGPYGDWSIYYHPKTKAHYIQGPIRERWASLGWERSPLGYPISDHFYLTNFGSYQYFQNGIITWMNLIGNNTRAAVWGPIWESYKKYILLDFGYPLSDEKPTADGRGGYIYFRPFNVSDTLQDRLIVYKKGHDRAYVVYPGMRAKWQELGGELGSLGFPISEEEDRPGYNGGTIQRFEGGSLIWTPSTGTYLEGSTPPPGQTHPPGQTHPPSEGYSRVFIYNCHTDRRPINIWVFDGSRWNFEKTLEHQYHASGYCPSGEPYVLELKDGILNYIVAVDVGAIECGVDDPLKVACQRKGYSFFGKSNGPEFPTPVYVY
;
A
#
# COMPACT_ATOMS: atom_id res chain seq x y z
N MET A 1 34.26 -26.01 -26.64
CA MET A 1 34.10 -24.79 -25.84
C MET A 1 32.63 -24.44 -25.83
N ASN A 2 31.98 -24.54 -24.67
CA ASN A 2 30.87 -23.71 -24.20
C ASN A 2 30.53 -24.19 -22.78
N ARG A 3 30.75 -23.33 -21.80
CA ARG A 3 30.33 -23.54 -20.40
C ARG A 3 28.96 -22.89 -20.26
N GLU A 4 27.92 -23.69 -20.11
CA GLU A 4 26.65 -23.21 -19.54
C GLU A 4 26.76 -23.29 -18.02
N THR A 5 26.66 -22.12 -17.38
CA THR A 5 26.61 -21.98 -15.93
C THR A 5 25.14 -22.03 -15.53
N TYR A 6 24.68 -23.15 -14.96
CA TYR A 6 23.36 -23.24 -14.36
C TYR A 6 23.43 -22.63 -12.95
N ILE A 7 22.72 -21.52 -12.73
CA ILE A 7 22.49 -20.97 -11.39
C ILE A 7 21.31 -21.72 -10.79
N ILE A 8 21.58 -22.51 -9.75
CA ILE A 8 20.59 -23.19 -8.92
C ILE A 8 19.94 -22.12 -8.01
N LEU A 9 18.64 -21.90 -8.19
CA LEU A 9 17.82 -21.14 -7.23
C LEU A 9 17.38 -22.09 -6.09
N PRO A 10 17.59 -21.76 -4.81
CA PRO A 10 17.15 -22.63 -3.72
C PRO A 10 15.63 -22.52 -3.52
N TYR A 11 14.97 -23.64 -3.78
CA TYR A 11 13.61 -23.97 -3.38
C TYR A 11 13.61 -24.27 -1.88
N TYR A 12 12.87 -23.53 -1.06
CA TYR A 12 12.62 -23.89 0.33
C TYR A 12 11.15 -24.24 0.52
N GLY A 13 10.81 -25.48 0.16
CA GLY A 13 9.67 -26.19 0.74
C GLY A 13 10.17 -27.08 1.87
N TYR A 14 9.49 -27.07 3.01
CA TYR A 14 9.80 -28.02 4.10
C TYR A 14 8.56 -28.81 4.51
N ASN A 15 8.58 -30.09 4.09
CA ASN A 15 7.87 -31.18 4.75
C ASN A 15 8.63 -31.57 6.04
N TYR A 16 7.92 -31.78 7.15
CA TYR A 16 8.49 -32.37 8.37
C TYR A 16 8.11 -33.85 8.47
N PRO A 17 9.06 -34.77 8.72
CA PRO A 17 8.75 -36.12 9.18
C PRO A 17 8.51 -36.14 10.69
N ILE A 18 7.50 -36.90 11.09
CA ILE A 18 7.08 -37.15 12.46
C ILE A 18 8.02 -38.22 13.07
N ASN A 19 8.74 -37.87 14.14
CA ASN A 19 9.12 -38.70 15.32
C ASN A 19 10.52 -38.40 15.87
N SER A 20 10.59 -37.83 17.08
CA SER A 20 11.13 -38.54 18.25
C SER A 20 10.97 -37.67 19.50
N ILE A 21 10.21 -38.20 20.44
CA ILE A 21 9.91 -37.61 21.75
C ILE A 21 11.15 -37.78 22.63
N ARG A 22 11.65 -36.69 23.23
CA ARG A 22 12.48 -36.74 24.45
C ARG A 22 11.67 -36.15 25.62
N PRO A 23 11.72 -36.73 26.83
CA PRO A 23 10.97 -36.19 27.97
C PRO A 23 11.65 -34.91 28.47
N ILE A 24 10.89 -33.81 28.57
CA ILE A 24 11.31 -32.57 29.22
C ILE A 24 10.72 -32.59 30.63
N GLY A 25 11.55 -32.34 31.65
CA GLY A 25 11.17 -32.24 33.05
C GLY A 25 10.25 -31.06 33.36
N PRO A 26 9.77 -30.92 34.61
CA PRO A 26 8.66 -30.03 34.95
C PRO A 26 9.15 -28.61 35.20
N ASP A 27 9.46 -27.87 34.14
CA ASP A 27 9.56 -26.41 34.20
C ASP A 27 8.57 -25.81 33.20
N THR A 28 7.31 -25.70 33.63
CA THR A 28 6.30 -24.88 32.95
C THR A 28 6.74 -23.41 32.98
N PRO A 29 6.86 -22.72 31.84
CA PRO A 29 6.93 -21.26 31.87
C PRO A 29 5.61 -20.75 32.43
N VAL A 30 5.68 -20.10 33.59
CA VAL A 30 4.54 -19.47 34.25
C VAL A 30 4.00 -18.37 33.33
N VAL A 31 2.77 -18.56 32.84
CA VAL A 31 1.97 -17.49 32.25
C VAL A 31 1.64 -16.53 33.41
N PRO A 32 2.04 -15.24 33.37
CA PRO A 32 1.68 -14.30 34.43
C PRO A 32 0.16 -14.15 34.48
N SER A 33 -0.44 -14.51 35.62
CA SER A 33 -1.85 -14.24 35.89
C SER A 33 -2.08 -12.73 36.01
N HIS A 34 -3.00 -12.18 35.20
CA HIS A 34 -3.34 -10.77 35.18
C HIS A 34 -3.97 -10.32 36.51
N PRO A 35 -3.54 -9.20 37.12
CA PRO A 35 -4.23 -8.61 38.25
C PRO A 35 -5.58 -7.98 37.81
N PRO A 36 -6.57 -7.87 38.71
CA PRO A 36 -7.90 -7.38 38.39
C PRO A 36 -7.90 -5.88 38.04
N TYR A 37 -8.55 -5.54 36.92
CA TYR A 37 -8.95 -4.21 36.45
C TYR A 37 -8.32 -3.01 37.19
N THR A 38 -7.08 -2.70 36.81
CA THR A 38 -6.46 -1.39 37.06
C THR A 38 -6.43 -0.65 35.72
N MET A 39 -6.58 0.67 35.70
CA MET A 39 -6.44 1.49 34.48
C MET A 39 -5.19 1.03 33.71
N MET A 40 -5.35 0.55 32.47
CA MET A 40 -4.25 -0.06 31.71
C MET A 40 -3.03 0.87 31.71
N THR A 41 -1.91 0.37 32.21
CA THR A 41 -0.64 1.11 32.13
C THR A 41 -0.16 1.17 30.68
N GLU A 42 0.61 2.20 30.31
CA GLU A 42 1.06 2.39 28.92
C GLU A 42 1.98 1.24 28.42
N VAL A 43 2.60 0.52 29.37
CA VAL A 43 3.35 -0.72 29.17
C VAL A 43 2.45 -1.88 28.70
N GLU A 44 1.20 -1.92 29.14
CA GLU A 44 0.25 -2.99 28.77
C GLU A 44 -0.15 -2.93 27.30
N PHE A 45 -0.15 -1.76 26.66
CA PHE A 45 -0.45 -1.68 25.23
C PHE A 45 0.63 -2.37 24.39
N ILE A 46 1.90 -2.18 24.75
CA ILE A 46 3.02 -2.86 24.08
C ILE A 46 3.00 -4.36 24.37
N ASN A 47 2.76 -4.75 25.62
CA ASN A 47 2.72 -6.17 26.01
C ASN A 47 1.54 -6.90 25.37
N ARG A 48 0.34 -6.31 25.36
CA ARG A 48 -0.82 -6.91 24.71
C ARG A 48 -0.60 -7.10 23.21
N LYS A 49 0.00 -6.11 22.53
CA LYS A 49 0.35 -6.26 21.12
C LYS A 49 1.41 -7.35 20.92
N TYR A 50 2.37 -7.46 21.84
CA TYR A 50 3.34 -8.56 21.81
C TYR A 50 2.67 -9.93 21.96
N ASP A 51 1.73 -10.08 22.92
CA ASP A 51 1.02 -11.34 23.14
C ASP A 51 0.16 -11.72 21.94
N GLU A 52 -0.49 -10.73 21.30
CA GLU A 52 -1.20 -10.90 20.03
C GLU A 52 -0.27 -11.47 18.95
N LEU A 53 0.87 -10.81 18.69
CA LEU A 53 1.85 -11.26 17.69
C LEU A 53 2.43 -12.64 18.05
N PHE A 54 2.69 -12.89 19.33
CA PHE A 54 3.21 -14.16 19.80
C PHE A 54 2.23 -15.31 19.54
N SER A 55 0.92 -15.07 19.77
CA SER A 55 -0.14 -16.03 19.45
C SER A 55 -0.24 -16.33 17.95
N GLN A 56 0.16 -15.38 17.09
CA GLN A 56 0.26 -15.54 15.63
C GLN A 56 1.58 -16.20 15.19
N GLY A 57 2.42 -16.65 16.13
CA GLY A 57 3.68 -17.31 15.86
C GLY A 57 4.87 -16.37 15.62
N LEU A 58 4.67 -15.05 15.71
CA LEU A 58 5.74 -14.06 15.66
C LEU A 58 6.52 -14.08 16.99
N LYS A 59 7.68 -14.72 16.98
CA LYS A 59 8.56 -14.84 18.15
C LYS A 59 9.61 -13.74 18.17
N GLY A 60 9.93 -13.24 19.35
CA GLY A 60 11.08 -12.36 19.53
C GLY A 60 11.43 -12.12 20.99
N THR A 61 12.70 -11.82 21.23
CA THR A 61 13.20 -11.47 22.57
C THR A 61 13.31 -9.96 22.69
N PRO A 62 12.81 -9.34 23.78
CA PRO A 62 13.00 -7.90 24.00
C PRO A 62 14.49 -7.52 24.02
N ILE A 63 14.86 -6.51 23.23
CA ILE A 63 16.21 -5.90 23.24
C ILE A 63 16.25 -4.74 24.22
N THR A 64 15.15 -4.00 24.33
CA THR A 64 15.00 -2.84 25.22
C THR A 64 13.89 -3.09 26.24
N PRO A 65 13.88 -2.37 27.38
CA PRO A 65 12.65 -2.21 28.14
C PRO A 65 11.60 -1.47 27.30
N VAL A 66 10.34 -1.47 27.75
CA VAL A 66 9.35 -0.52 27.23
C VAL A 66 9.81 0.89 27.61
N SER A 67 10.09 1.72 26.61
CA SER A 67 10.71 3.02 26.77
C SER A 67 9.79 4.11 26.25
N PRO A 68 9.72 5.29 26.92
CA PRO A 68 8.93 6.40 26.44
C PRO A 68 9.55 7.05 25.21
N THR A 69 8.72 7.58 24.32
CA THR A 69 9.11 8.55 23.30
C THR A 69 8.96 9.97 23.86
N GLN A 70 9.44 10.98 23.13
CA GLN A 70 9.42 12.37 23.61
C GLN A 70 8.03 13.01 23.66
N ASP A 71 7.07 12.48 22.90
CA ASP A 71 5.73 13.05 22.73
C ASP A 71 4.61 12.19 23.35
N GLY A 72 4.97 11.35 24.34
CA GLY A 72 4.00 10.59 25.13
C GLY A 72 3.58 9.24 24.51
N GLY A 73 4.34 8.75 23.54
CA GLY A 73 4.28 7.37 23.09
C GLY A 73 5.25 6.46 23.84
N PHE A 74 5.23 5.18 23.49
CA PHE A 74 6.08 4.15 24.06
C PHE A 74 6.52 3.19 22.97
N TYR A 75 7.68 2.57 23.15
CA TYR A 75 8.15 1.56 22.21
C TYR A 75 8.94 0.46 22.90
N ARG A 76 9.06 -0.66 22.20
CA ARG A 76 10.00 -1.73 22.55
C ARG A 76 10.60 -2.32 21.29
N HIS A 77 11.91 -2.54 21.29
CA HIS A 77 12.61 -3.26 20.23
C HIS A 77 12.76 -4.74 20.60
N TYR A 78 12.74 -5.60 19.59
CA TYR A 78 12.81 -7.04 19.74
C TYR A 78 13.75 -7.63 18.72
N ARG A 79 14.36 -8.76 19.08
CA ARG A 79 15.12 -9.62 18.19
C ARG A 79 14.29 -10.84 17.86
N GLY A 80 13.89 -10.98 16.61
CA GLY A 80 13.18 -12.15 16.10
C GLY A 80 14.07 -13.06 15.25
N PRO A 81 13.57 -14.26 14.89
CA PRO A 81 14.28 -15.18 14.00
C PRO A 81 14.42 -14.63 12.58
N TYR A 82 13.58 -13.67 12.18
CA TYR A 82 13.59 -13.02 10.86
C TYR A 82 14.18 -11.61 10.88
N GLY A 83 14.92 -11.27 11.94
CA GLY A 83 15.52 -9.95 12.13
C GLY A 83 14.90 -9.15 13.28
N ASP A 84 15.42 -7.94 13.48
CA ASP A 84 14.95 -7.04 14.52
C ASP A 84 13.63 -6.37 14.12
N TRP A 85 12.72 -6.27 15.08
CA TRP A 85 11.41 -5.66 14.92
C TRP A 85 11.05 -4.79 16.13
N SER A 86 9.95 -4.07 16.06
CA SER A 86 9.54 -3.13 17.09
C SER A 86 8.03 -3.05 17.21
N ILE A 87 7.58 -2.73 18.42
CA ILE A 87 6.22 -2.27 18.66
C ILE A 87 6.32 -0.82 19.14
N TYR A 88 5.56 0.06 18.50
CA TYR A 88 5.37 1.45 18.93
C TYR A 88 3.91 1.68 19.27
N TYR A 89 3.67 2.41 20.34
CA TYR A 89 2.36 2.82 20.81
C TYR A 89 2.31 4.33 20.96
N HIS A 90 1.21 4.94 20.55
CA HIS A 90 0.85 6.30 20.95
C HIS A 90 -0.66 6.36 21.17
N PRO A 91 -1.20 7.16 22.11
CA PRO A 91 -2.64 7.16 22.42
C PRO A 91 -3.56 7.37 21.21
N LYS A 92 -3.10 8.18 20.23
CA LYS A 92 -3.83 8.48 19.00
C LYS A 92 -3.75 7.39 17.94
N THR A 93 -2.64 6.63 17.88
CA THR A 93 -2.41 5.65 16.80
C THR A 93 -2.48 4.21 17.26
N LYS A 94 -2.49 3.95 18.57
CA LYS A 94 -2.44 2.61 19.17
C LYS A 94 -1.13 1.87 18.87
N ALA A 95 -1.07 0.61 19.29
CA ALA A 95 0.15 -0.19 19.27
C ALA A 95 0.29 -0.91 17.92
N HIS A 96 1.42 -0.71 17.25
CA HIS A 96 1.67 -1.26 15.93
C HIS A 96 3.06 -1.88 15.80
N TYR A 97 3.09 -2.95 15.02
CA TYR A 97 4.26 -3.77 14.73
C TYR A 97 4.98 -3.30 13.46
N ILE A 98 6.30 -3.13 13.54
CA ILE A 98 7.18 -2.73 12.43
C ILE A 98 8.41 -3.64 12.40
N GLN A 99 8.84 -4.08 11.21
CA GLN A 99 10.04 -4.94 11.03
C GLN A 99 10.81 -4.68 9.74
N GLY A 100 11.99 -5.30 9.65
CA GLY A 100 12.71 -5.52 8.40
C GLY A 100 13.08 -4.22 7.66
N PRO A 101 13.11 -4.24 6.32
CA PRO A 101 13.50 -3.09 5.49
C PRO A 101 12.72 -1.79 5.77
N ILE A 102 11.44 -1.91 6.11
CA ILE A 102 10.59 -0.77 6.48
C ILE A 102 11.05 -0.17 7.81
N ARG A 103 11.29 -1.02 8.81
CA ARG A 103 11.82 -0.59 10.11
C ARG A 103 13.16 0.12 9.94
N GLU A 104 14.07 -0.48 9.18
CA GLU A 104 15.39 0.09 8.90
C GLU A 104 15.27 1.46 8.22
N ARG A 105 14.36 1.62 7.25
CA ARG A 105 14.12 2.91 6.61
C ARG A 105 13.56 3.93 7.58
N TRP A 106 12.52 3.59 8.34
CA TRP A 106 11.93 4.49 9.33
C TRP A 106 12.95 4.92 10.40
N ALA A 107 13.77 3.99 10.87
CA ALA A 107 14.89 4.26 11.77
C ALA A 107 15.87 5.28 11.18
N SER A 108 16.24 5.12 9.91
CA SER A 108 17.15 6.03 9.20
C SER A 108 16.59 7.44 9.04
N LEU A 109 15.26 7.59 9.08
CA LEU A 109 14.56 8.87 8.99
C LEU A 109 14.33 9.52 10.37
N GLY A 110 14.72 8.86 11.46
CA GLY A 110 14.56 9.39 12.81
C GLY A 110 13.36 8.83 13.60
N TRP A 111 12.82 7.69 13.20
CA TRP A 111 11.71 7.00 13.90
C TRP A 111 10.44 7.87 13.98
N GLU A 112 9.75 7.90 15.12
CA GLU A 112 8.53 8.68 15.36
C GLU A 112 8.73 10.18 15.20
N ARG A 113 9.99 10.66 15.26
CA ARG A 113 10.37 12.06 15.03
C ARG A 113 10.53 12.39 13.56
N SER A 114 10.47 11.40 12.67
CA SER A 114 10.49 11.63 11.22
C SER A 114 9.20 12.32 10.76
N PRO A 115 9.19 12.93 9.56
CA PRO A 115 7.96 13.51 9.00
C PRO A 115 6.79 12.54 8.90
N LEU A 116 7.05 11.22 8.85
CA LEU A 116 6.04 10.17 8.80
C LEU A 116 5.23 10.05 10.10
N GLY A 117 5.85 10.34 11.26
CA GLY A 117 5.26 10.11 12.58
C GLY A 117 5.20 8.63 12.99
N TYR A 118 4.20 8.27 13.79
CA TYR A 118 3.96 6.91 14.26
C TYR A 118 3.32 6.01 13.18
N PRO A 119 3.54 4.69 13.25
CA PRO A 119 2.72 3.75 12.49
C PRO A 119 1.24 3.88 12.87
N ILE A 120 0.37 3.70 11.87
CA ILE A 120 -1.09 3.59 12.03
C ILE A 120 -1.64 2.26 11.49
N SER A 121 -0.73 1.40 11.03
CA SER A 121 -1.01 0.03 10.62
C SER A 121 0.12 -0.87 11.08
N ASP A 122 -0.13 -2.17 11.15
CA ASP A 122 0.95 -3.14 11.18
C ASP A 122 1.64 -3.25 9.81
N HIS A 123 2.72 -4.04 9.78
CA HIS A 123 3.47 -4.34 8.58
C HIS A 123 2.66 -5.21 7.62
N PHE A 124 2.40 -4.73 6.40
CA PHE A 124 1.73 -5.51 5.36
C PHE A 124 2.72 -6.15 4.42
N TYR A 125 2.53 -7.43 4.13
CA TYR A 125 3.32 -8.16 3.16
C TYR A 125 2.60 -8.20 1.81
N LEU A 126 3.33 -7.91 0.74
CA LEU A 126 2.93 -8.18 -0.63
C LEU A 126 3.56 -9.50 -1.03
N THR A 127 2.74 -10.54 -1.13
CA THR A 127 3.18 -11.92 -1.45
C THR A 127 4.18 -11.90 -2.62
N ASN A 128 5.43 -12.31 -2.35
CA ASN A 128 6.56 -12.39 -3.28
C ASN A 128 7.13 -11.07 -3.85
N PHE A 129 6.57 -9.90 -3.55
CA PHE A 129 6.98 -8.64 -4.19
C PHE A 129 7.51 -7.59 -3.23
N GLY A 130 7.18 -7.66 -1.94
CA GLY A 130 7.59 -6.61 -1.02
C GLY A 130 6.76 -6.52 0.24
N SER A 131 6.77 -5.35 0.85
CA SER A 131 5.92 -4.97 1.96
C SER A 131 5.67 -3.47 1.97
N TYR A 132 4.67 -3.03 2.72
CA TYR A 132 4.42 -1.62 2.96
C TYR A 132 3.80 -1.41 4.35
N GLN A 133 3.85 -0.17 4.81
CA GLN A 133 3.28 0.22 6.08
C GLN A 133 2.86 1.68 6.08
N TYR A 134 1.69 1.95 6.64
CA TYR A 134 1.19 3.31 6.79
C TYR A 134 1.64 3.92 8.11
N PHE A 135 1.95 5.20 8.04
CA PHE A 135 2.30 6.09 9.14
C PHE A 135 1.33 7.27 9.16
N GLN A 136 1.30 8.02 10.26
CA GLN A 136 0.39 9.15 10.44
C GLN A 136 0.36 10.09 9.24
N ASN A 137 1.53 10.39 8.67
CA ASN A 137 1.70 11.36 7.60
C ASN A 137 2.40 10.77 6.37
N GLY A 138 2.32 9.45 6.18
CA GLY A 138 2.94 8.84 5.01
C GLY A 138 2.88 7.33 4.93
N ILE A 139 3.67 6.81 4.02
CA ILE A 139 3.82 5.38 3.77
C ILE A 139 5.30 5.08 3.55
N ILE A 140 5.73 3.91 4.02
CA ILE A 140 6.98 3.32 3.57
C ILE A 140 6.66 2.05 2.81
N THR A 141 7.26 1.91 1.63
CA THR A 141 7.20 0.68 0.84
C THR A 141 8.59 0.07 0.73
N TRP A 142 8.64 -1.25 0.70
CA TRP A 142 9.81 -2.01 0.32
C TRP A 142 9.42 -2.97 -0.81
N MET A 143 10.05 -2.88 -1.97
CA MET A 143 9.85 -3.82 -3.06
C MET A 143 11.11 -4.67 -3.25
N ASN A 144 10.90 -5.96 -3.50
CA ASN A 144 11.92 -6.95 -3.81
C ASN A 144 11.74 -7.46 -5.24
N LEU A 145 12.02 -6.60 -6.21
CA LEU A 145 11.87 -6.92 -7.62
C LEU A 145 13.23 -7.28 -8.19
N ILE A 146 13.27 -8.30 -9.04
CA ILE A 146 14.51 -8.80 -9.64
C ILE A 146 15.28 -7.63 -10.29
N GLY A 147 16.44 -7.29 -9.72
CA GLY A 147 17.32 -6.23 -10.21
C GLY A 147 16.96 -4.80 -9.78
N ASN A 148 15.89 -4.57 -9.00
CA ASN A 148 15.51 -3.24 -8.54
C ASN A 148 14.74 -3.27 -7.21
N ASN A 149 15.46 -3.51 -6.11
CA ASN A 149 14.87 -3.43 -4.78
C ASN A 149 14.72 -1.96 -4.37
N THR A 150 13.50 -1.51 -4.13
CA THR A 150 13.24 -0.14 -3.70
C THR A 150 12.83 -0.11 -2.23
N ARG A 151 13.31 0.89 -1.50
CA ARG A 151 12.84 1.26 -0.16
C ARG A 151 12.49 2.74 -0.24
N ALA A 152 11.21 3.06 -0.23
CA ALA A 152 10.74 4.40 -0.51
C ALA A 152 9.79 4.86 0.59
N ALA A 153 10.12 5.99 1.18
CA ALA A 153 9.28 6.71 2.13
C ALA A 153 8.64 7.91 1.41
N VAL A 154 7.32 8.03 1.53
CA VAL A 154 6.52 9.10 0.91
C VAL A 154 5.76 9.82 2.02
N TRP A 155 5.97 11.13 2.13
CA TRP A 155 5.30 12.02 3.08
C TRP A 155 4.98 13.37 2.44
N GLY A 156 4.41 14.30 3.21
CA GLY A 156 4.21 15.68 2.78
C GLY A 156 3.27 15.82 1.58
N PRO A 157 3.44 16.86 0.72
CA PRO A 157 2.52 17.13 -0.39
C PRO A 157 2.33 15.95 -1.35
N ILE A 158 3.39 15.16 -1.59
CA ILE A 158 3.32 13.98 -2.45
C ILE A 158 2.46 12.89 -1.80
N TRP A 159 2.58 12.67 -0.48
CA TRP A 159 1.69 11.74 0.23
C TRP A 159 0.23 12.20 0.21
N GLU A 160 -0.01 13.50 0.39
CA GLU A 160 -1.37 14.07 0.33
C GLU A 160 -2.06 13.83 -1.02
N SER A 161 -1.28 13.80 -2.11
CA SER A 161 -1.75 13.37 -3.43
C SER A 161 -1.88 11.86 -3.53
N TYR A 162 -0.84 11.12 -3.14
CA TYR A 162 -0.74 9.67 -3.34
C TYR A 162 -1.75 8.86 -2.52
N LYS A 163 -2.08 9.28 -1.29
CA LYS A 163 -2.98 8.55 -0.38
C LYS A 163 -4.41 8.40 -0.90
N LYS A 164 -4.77 9.15 -1.94
CA LYS A 164 -6.07 9.05 -2.63
C LYS A 164 -6.17 7.80 -3.50
N TYR A 165 -5.03 7.16 -3.81
CA TYR A 165 -4.95 6.03 -4.70
C TYR A 165 -4.70 4.71 -3.95
N ILE A 166 -5.19 3.62 -4.53
CA ILE A 166 -4.86 2.28 -4.08
C ILE A 166 -3.44 1.95 -4.55
N LEU A 167 -2.55 1.59 -3.62
CA LEU A 167 -1.15 1.24 -3.94
C LEU A 167 -1.05 0.17 -5.05
N LEU A 168 -1.91 -0.85 -5.04
CA LEU A 168 -1.90 -1.92 -6.04
C LEU A 168 -2.33 -1.47 -7.44
N ASP A 169 -3.12 -0.40 -7.54
CA ASP A 169 -3.59 0.16 -8.80
C ASP A 169 -2.64 1.25 -9.33
N PHE A 170 -2.31 2.22 -8.47
CA PHE A 170 -1.43 3.32 -8.84
C PHE A 170 0.02 2.90 -9.02
N GLY A 171 0.44 1.92 -8.23
CA GLY A 171 1.81 1.47 -8.17
C GLY A 171 2.54 1.93 -6.93
N TYR A 172 3.76 1.43 -6.78
CA TYR A 172 4.64 1.71 -5.65
C TYR A 172 5.63 2.82 -5.99
N PRO A 173 6.06 3.63 -5.00
CA PRO A 173 7.09 4.64 -5.20
C PRO A 173 8.44 3.99 -5.51
N LEU A 174 9.17 4.58 -6.47
CA LEU A 174 10.48 4.11 -6.91
C LEU A 174 11.63 4.67 -6.07
N SER A 175 11.39 5.74 -5.33
CA SER A 175 12.34 6.36 -4.40
C SER A 175 11.60 7.18 -3.36
N ASP A 176 12.34 7.65 -2.36
CA ASP A 176 11.97 8.83 -1.60
C ASP A 176 11.83 10.06 -2.52
N GLU A 177 11.30 11.16 -1.96
CA GLU A 177 11.20 12.45 -2.64
C GLU A 177 12.56 12.89 -3.20
N LYS A 178 12.57 13.21 -4.49
CA LYS A 178 13.70 13.85 -5.17
C LYS A 178 13.41 15.33 -5.40
N PRO A 179 14.41 16.22 -5.25
CA PRO A 179 14.25 17.61 -5.62
C PRO A 179 14.12 17.72 -7.15
N THR A 180 13.30 18.65 -7.64
CA THR A 180 13.31 19.06 -9.05
C THR A 180 14.66 19.67 -9.43
N ALA A 181 14.97 19.72 -10.73
CA ALA A 181 16.29 20.18 -11.20
C ALA A 181 16.58 21.64 -10.81
N ASP A 182 15.54 22.48 -10.75
CA ASP A 182 15.61 23.86 -10.26
C ASP A 182 15.62 24.01 -8.73
N GLY A 183 15.44 22.90 -7.99
CA GLY A 183 15.32 22.89 -6.53
C GLY A 183 14.06 23.57 -5.99
N ARG A 184 13.15 24.02 -6.86
CA ARG A 184 11.91 24.75 -6.51
C ARG A 184 10.76 23.81 -6.21
N GLY A 185 10.95 22.51 -6.30
CA GLY A 185 9.91 21.51 -6.07
C GLY A 185 10.47 20.17 -5.60
N GLY A 186 9.58 19.21 -5.50
CA GLY A 186 9.90 17.81 -5.22
C GLY A 186 9.02 16.88 -6.06
N TYR A 187 9.53 15.68 -6.33
CA TYR A 187 8.82 14.69 -7.13
C TYR A 187 9.16 13.25 -6.74
N ILE A 188 8.24 12.33 -7.07
CA ILE A 188 8.44 10.88 -6.98
C ILE A 188 7.83 10.21 -8.22
N TYR A 189 8.54 9.21 -8.75
CA TYR A 189 7.99 8.29 -9.75
C TYR A 189 7.37 7.06 -9.08
N PHE A 190 6.27 6.59 -9.65
CA PHE A 190 5.52 5.43 -9.18
C PHE A 190 5.35 4.43 -10.31
N ARG A 191 5.53 3.14 -10.01
CA ARG A 191 5.42 2.07 -10.99
C ARG A 191 4.24 1.15 -10.71
N PRO A 192 3.28 1.01 -11.64
CA PRO A 192 2.22 0.01 -11.52
C PRO A 192 2.80 -1.40 -11.43
N PHE A 193 2.19 -2.27 -10.61
CA PHE A 193 2.70 -3.63 -10.36
C PHE A 193 2.73 -4.52 -11.61
N ASN A 194 1.82 -4.28 -12.57
CA ASN A 194 1.68 -5.09 -13.78
C ASN A 194 2.47 -4.53 -14.98
N VAL A 195 3.40 -3.60 -14.73
CA VAL A 195 4.13 -2.92 -15.80
C VAL A 195 5.63 -2.88 -15.52
N SER A 196 6.41 -3.40 -16.46
CA SER A 196 7.88 -3.34 -16.43
C SER A 196 8.45 -2.18 -17.26
N ASP A 197 7.64 -1.59 -18.14
CA ASP A 197 8.04 -0.46 -18.98
C ASP A 197 8.08 0.85 -18.18
N THR A 198 9.27 1.43 -18.06
CA THR A 198 9.50 2.71 -17.35
C THR A 198 8.76 3.88 -17.99
N LEU A 199 8.38 3.78 -19.27
CA LEU A 199 7.58 4.82 -19.92
C LEU A 199 6.20 4.96 -19.27
N GLN A 200 5.71 3.92 -18.60
CA GLN A 200 4.42 3.90 -17.91
C GLN A 200 4.51 4.35 -16.45
N ASP A 201 5.68 4.78 -15.98
CA ASP A 201 5.83 5.32 -14.64
C ASP A 201 4.99 6.61 -14.49
N ARG A 202 4.21 6.67 -13.43
CA ARG A 202 3.41 7.84 -13.04
C ARG A 202 4.30 8.79 -12.25
N LEU A 203 4.13 10.09 -12.44
CA LEU A 203 4.87 11.11 -11.71
C LEU A 203 3.91 11.83 -10.76
N ILE A 204 4.33 12.04 -9.51
CA ILE A 204 3.71 13.04 -8.65
C ILE A 204 4.76 14.12 -8.40
N VAL A 205 4.42 15.37 -8.69
CA VAL A 205 5.33 16.52 -8.59
C VAL A 205 4.61 17.72 -7.98
N TYR A 206 5.34 18.52 -7.21
CA TYR A 206 4.84 19.77 -6.62
C TYR A 206 5.92 20.86 -6.64
N LYS A 207 5.46 22.10 -6.55
CA LYS A 207 6.31 23.28 -6.35
C LYS A 207 6.33 23.66 -4.88
N LYS A 208 7.50 23.91 -4.31
CA LYS A 208 7.66 24.40 -2.93
C LYS A 208 6.89 25.71 -2.75
N GLY A 209 6.23 25.82 -1.60
CA GLY A 209 5.34 26.95 -1.29
C GLY A 209 3.93 26.81 -1.84
N HIS A 210 3.61 25.70 -2.54
CA HIS A 210 2.24 25.33 -2.88
C HIS A 210 1.77 24.15 -2.01
N ASP A 211 0.48 24.12 -1.70
CA ASP A 211 -0.10 23.14 -0.77
C ASP A 211 -0.43 21.79 -1.42
N ARG A 212 -0.20 21.64 -2.73
CA ARG A 212 -0.66 20.48 -3.51
C ARG A 212 0.42 19.92 -4.41
N ALA A 213 0.44 18.59 -4.50
CA ALA A 213 1.18 17.84 -5.51
C ALA A 213 0.21 17.23 -6.52
N TYR A 214 0.62 17.16 -7.78
CA TYR A 214 -0.23 16.74 -8.88
C TYR A 214 0.36 15.54 -9.59
N VAL A 215 -0.51 14.65 -10.04
CA VAL A 215 -0.12 13.53 -10.88
C VAL A 215 0.06 14.00 -12.32
N VAL A 216 1.17 13.63 -12.95
CA VAL A 216 1.38 13.78 -14.38
C VAL A 216 1.53 12.38 -14.98
N TYR A 217 0.48 11.90 -15.64
CA TYR A 217 0.43 10.55 -16.20
C TYR A 217 1.38 10.37 -17.38
N PRO A 218 1.81 9.12 -17.69
CA PRO A 218 2.79 8.80 -18.73
C PRO A 218 2.67 9.59 -20.04
N GLY A 219 1.48 9.61 -20.64
CA GLY A 219 1.24 10.28 -21.93
C GLY A 219 1.46 11.80 -21.87
N MET A 220 0.98 12.46 -20.81
CA MET A 220 1.20 13.89 -20.61
C MET A 220 2.62 14.20 -20.18
N ARG A 221 3.16 13.38 -19.28
CA ARG A 221 4.51 13.51 -18.74
C ARG A 221 5.56 13.47 -19.83
N ALA A 222 5.45 12.55 -20.78
CA ALA A 222 6.39 12.44 -21.89
C ALA A 222 6.47 13.76 -22.67
N LYS A 223 5.32 14.36 -23.01
CA LYS A 223 5.27 15.64 -23.72
C LYS A 223 5.73 16.82 -22.86
N TRP A 224 5.34 16.85 -21.59
CA TRP A 224 5.79 17.87 -20.64
C TRP A 224 7.32 17.86 -20.50
N GLN A 225 7.93 16.68 -20.39
CA GLN A 225 9.38 16.51 -20.35
C GLN A 225 10.07 16.90 -21.66
N GLU A 226 9.48 16.56 -22.82
CA GLU A 226 9.97 17.01 -24.15
C GLU A 226 10.01 18.54 -24.24
N LEU A 227 9.04 19.22 -23.64
CA LEU A 227 8.94 20.68 -23.58
C LEU A 227 9.79 21.31 -22.47
N GLY A 228 10.67 20.54 -21.81
CA GLY A 228 11.59 21.03 -20.77
C GLY A 228 11.08 20.87 -19.33
N GLY A 229 9.94 20.22 -19.12
CA GLY A 229 9.38 19.95 -17.80
C GLY A 229 9.14 21.23 -16.99
N GLU A 230 9.52 21.22 -15.71
CA GLU A 230 9.41 22.36 -14.81
C GLU A 230 10.32 23.53 -15.19
N LEU A 231 11.39 23.27 -15.95
CA LEU A 231 12.29 24.28 -16.51
C LEU A 231 11.77 24.86 -17.83
N GLY A 232 10.79 24.19 -18.43
CA GLY A 232 10.18 24.57 -19.70
C GLY A 232 9.20 25.73 -19.58
N SER A 233 8.67 26.18 -20.72
CA SER A 233 7.69 27.28 -20.77
C SER A 233 6.38 26.97 -20.06
N LEU A 234 6.05 25.69 -19.86
CA LEU A 234 4.85 25.28 -19.12
C LEU A 234 5.01 25.41 -17.60
N GLY A 235 6.22 25.22 -17.04
CA GLY A 235 6.43 25.20 -15.59
C GLY A 235 5.75 24.01 -14.89
N PHE A 236 5.43 24.18 -13.60
CA PHE A 236 4.83 23.13 -12.76
C PHE A 236 3.35 22.90 -13.09
N PRO A 237 2.82 21.67 -12.89
CA PRO A 237 1.38 21.43 -12.94
C PRO A 237 0.67 22.18 -11.81
N ILE A 238 -0.54 22.65 -12.10
CA ILE A 238 -1.41 23.39 -11.16
C ILE A 238 -2.81 22.77 -11.04
N SER A 239 -3.09 21.70 -11.78
CA SER A 239 -4.31 20.91 -11.68
C SER A 239 -4.02 19.42 -11.80
N GLU A 240 -4.99 18.61 -11.36
CA GLU A 240 -5.05 17.21 -11.78
C GLU A 240 -5.35 17.13 -13.29
N GLU A 241 -5.21 15.94 -13.86
CA GLU A 241 -5.73 15.63 -15.19
C GLU A 241 -7.27 15.54 -15.12
N GLU A 242 -7.94 16.35 -15.94
CA GLU A 242 -9.40 16.50 -15.97
C GLU A 242 -9.95 16.02 -17.31
N ASP A 243 -11.16 15.46 -17.30
CA ASP A 243 -11.88 15.14 -18.54
C ASP A 243 -12.08 16.41 -19.37
N ARG A 244 -11.80 16.34 -20.67
CA ARG A 244 -11.96 17.48 -21.56
C ARG A 244 -13.38 17.52 -22.14
N PRO A 245 -14.21 18.54 -21.82
CA PRO A 245 -15.55 18.64 -22.38
C PRO A 245 -15.52 18.74 -23.91
N GLY A 246 -16.38 17.99 -24.59
CA GLY A 246 -16.52 17.99 -26.05
C GLY A 246 -15.55 17.08 -26.82
N TYR A 247 -14.70 16.31 -26.12
CA TYR A 247 -13.81 15.31 -26.73
C TYR A 247 -14.06 13.93 -26.12
N ASN A 248 -14.58 12.98 -26.90
CA ASN A 248 -14.85 11.61 -26.44
C ASN A 248 -13.58 10.93 -25.92
N GLY A 249 -13.38 10.96 -24.60
CA GLY A 249 -12.25 10.31 -23.91
C GLY A 249 -10.93 11.06 -23.98
N GLY A 250 -10.93 12.38 -24.20
CA GLY A 250 -9.72 13.21 -24.09
C GLY A 250 -9.59 13.86 -22.71
N THR A 251 -8.37 14.21 -22.31
CA THR A 251 -8.06 14.87 -21.04
C THR A 251 -7.24 16.13 -21.22
N ILE A 252 -7.28 17.00 -20.20
CA ILE A 252 -6.53 18.24 -20.12
C ILE A 252 -5.88 18.37 -18.74
N GLN A 253 -4.64 18.87 -18.71
CA GLN A 253 -3.97 19.24 -17.48
C GLN A 253 -3.38 20.64 -17.63
N ARG A 254 -3.55 21.46 -16.59
CA ARG A 254 -3.08 22.84 -16.54
C ARG A 254 -1.72 22.92 -15.83
N PHE A 255 -0.87 23.76 -16.37
CA PHE A 255 0.45 24.12 -15.87
C PHE A 255 0.54 25.65 -15.73
N GLU A 256 1.56 26.14 -15.03
CA GLU A 256 1.76 27.59 -14.79
C GLU A 256 1.73 28.43 -16.09
N GLY A 257 2.28 27.90 -17.19
CA GLY A 257 2.43 28.59 -18.47
C GLY A 257 1.52 28.11 -19.61
N GLY A 258 0.54 27.25 -19.33
CA GLY A 258 -0.40 26.74 -20.35
C GLY A 258 -0.98 25.38 -20.00
N SER A 259 -1.64 24.74 -20.96
CA SER A 259 -2.26 23.42 -20.77
C SER A 259 -1.72 22.39 -21.76
N LEU A 260 -1.63 21.13 -21.32
CA LEU A 260 -1.47 19.99 -22.21
C LEU A 260 -2.79 19.26 -22.35
N ILE A 261 -3.04 18.75 -23.55
CA ILE A 261 -4.24 18.00 -23.90
C ILE A 261 -3.81 16.66 -24.42
N TRP A 262 -4.41 15.58 -23.94
CA TRP A 262 -4.24 14.24 -24.48
C TRP A 262 -5.56 13.76 -25.11
N THR A 263 -5.49 13.07 -26.24
CA THR A 263 -6.63 12.32 -26.79
C THR A 263 -6.18 10.96 -27.33
N PRO A 264 -7.09 9.97 -27.43
CA PRO A 264 -6.75 8.66 -27.98
C PRO A 264 -6.24 8.72 -29.42
N SER A 265 -6.73 9.68 -30.22
CA SER A 265 -6.43 9.76 -31.66
C SER A 265 -5.17 10.58 -31.99
N THR A 266 -4.75 11.49 -31.10
CA THR A 266 -3.66 12.45 -31.39
C THR A 266 -2.50 12.38 -30.40
N GLY A 267 -2.64 11.67 -29.28
CA GLY A 267 -1.69 11.76 -28.17
C GLY A 267 -1.70 13.16 -27.53
N THR A 268 -0.61 13.51 -26.85
CA THR A 268 -0.49 14.77 -26.09
C THR A 268 0.02 15.93 -26.94
N TYR A 269 -0.63 17.09 -26.85
CA TYR A 269 -0.22 18.34 -27.50
C TYR A 269 -0.52 19.57 -26.64
N LEU A 270 0.10 20.70 -26.96
CA LEU A 270 -0.13 21.98 -26.27
C LEU A 270 -1.50 22.54 -26.66
N GLU A 271 -2.26 23.04 -25.70
CA GLU A 271 -3.48 23.78 -25.98
C GLU A 271 -3.21 24.96 -26.94
N GLY A 272 -4.01 25.06 -28.00
CA GLY A 272 -3.82 26.06 -29.06
C GLY A 272 -2.84 25.67 -30.18
N SER A 273 -2.15 24.52 -30.07
CA SER A 273 -1.32 23.99 -31.16
C SER A 273 -2.11 23.06 -32.10
N THR A 274 -1.64 22.92 -33.34
CA THR A 274 -2.21 21.96 -34.30
C THR A 274 -1.93 20.53 -33.82
N PRO A 275 -2.95 19.66 -33.65
CA PRO A 275 -2.72 18.30 -33.16
C PRO A 275 -1.80 17.51 -34.10
N PRO A 276 -0.80 16.80 -33.57
CA PRO A 276 0.06 15.96 -34.41
C PRO A 276 -0.74 14.79 -35.00
N PRO A 277 -0.41 14.33 -36.22
CA PRO A 277 -1.03 13.15 -36.80
C PRO A 277 -0.60 11.89 -36.04
N GLY A 278 -1.57 11.25 -35.38
CA GLY A 278 -1.57 9.85 -34.95
C GLY A 278 -0.28 9.30 -34.36
N GLN A 279 0.10 9.72 -33.15
CA GLN A 279 0.99 8.93 -32.29
C GLN A 279 0.16 8.33 -31.15
N THR A 280 -0.04 7.00 -31.21
CA THR A 280 -0.82 6.25 -30.24
C THR A 280 0.05 5.88 -29.04
N HIS A 281 -0.08 6.63 -27.95
CA HIS A 281 0.27 6.13 -26.62
C HIS A 281 -1.01 5.90 -25.83
N PRO A 282 -1.14 4.79 -25.08
CA PRO A 282 -2.32 4.56 -24.25
C PRO A 282 -2.49 5.71 -23.26
N PRO A 283 -3.72 6.14 -22.96
CA PRO A 283 -3.95 6.98 -21.80
C PRO A 283 -3.40 6.29 -20.55
N GLY A 284 -2.84 7.06 -19.63
CA GLY A 284 -2.94 6.66 -18.23
C GLY A 284 -4.42 6.66 -17.87
N GLN A 285 -4.94 5.61 -17.22
CA GLN A 285 -6.36 5.53 -16.89
C GLN A 285 -6.84 6.82 -16.21
N THR A 286 -7.81 7.46 -16.87
CA THR A 286 -8.37 8.76 -16.54
C THR A 286 -9.49 8.54 -15.53
N HIS A 287 -9.15 8.51 -14.24
CA HIS A 287 -10.12 8.82 -13.22
C HIS A 287 -9.50 9.83 -12.27
N PRO A 288 -10.00 11.08 -12.19
CA PRO A 288 -9.63 11.96 -11.10
C PRO A 288 -10.00 11.21 -9.80
N PRO A 289 -9.04 10.95 -8.89
CA PRO A 289 -9.37 10.29 -7.64
C PRO A 289 -10.30 11.22 -6.87
N SER A 290 -11.42 10.69 -6.39
CA SER A 290 -12.22 11.39 -5.42
C SER A 290 -11.41 11.58 -4.13
N GLU A 291 -11.79 12.54 -3.29
CA GLU A 291 -11.22 12.71 -1.94
C GLU A 291 -11.56 11.53 -0.99
N GLY A 292 -11.86 10.36 -1.53
CA GLY A 292 -12.41 9.19 -0.86
C GLY A 292 -13.70 8.70 -1.52
N TYR A 293 -14.06 7.45 -1.24
CA TYR A 293 -15.23 6.79 -1.82
C TYR A 293 -16.26 6.47 -0.74
N SER A 294 -17.54 6.45 -1.10
CA SER A 294 -18.61 6.05 -0.18
C SER A 294 -18.69 4.54 -0.02
N ARG A 295 -18.49 3.78 -1.10
CA ARG A 295 -18.59 2.33 -1.12
C ARG A 295 -17.75 1.68 -2.21
N VAL A 296 -17.50 0.38 -2.05
CA VAL A 296 -16.82 -0.48 -3.02
C VAL A 296 -17.65 -1.72 -3.33
N PHE A 297 -17.49 -2.25 -4.54
CA PHE A 297 -18.19 -3.44 -5.02
C PHE A 297 -17.20 -4.60 -5.12
N ILE A 298 -17.45 -5.71 -4.45
CA ILE A 298 -16.53 -6.85 -4.34
C ILE A 298 -17.16 -8.09 -4.95
N TYR A 299 -16.44 -8.73 -5.88
CA TYR A 299 -16.78 -10.02 -6.46
C TYR A 299 -15.78 -11.09 -6.02
N ASN A 300 -16.29 -12.27 -5.67
CA ASN A 300 -15.46 -13.46 -5.46
C ASN A 300 -15.30 -14.24 -6.78
N CYS A 301 -14.19 -13.99 -7.46
CA CYS A 301 -13.72 -14.75 -8.62
C CYS A 301 -12.55 -15.67 -8.28
N HIS A 302 -12.50 -16.18 -7.05
CA HIS A 302 -11.41 -17.04 -6.60
C HIS A 302 -11.31 -18.28 -7.47
N THR A 303 -10.13 -18.54 -8.02
CA THR A 303 -9.89 -19.60 -9.02
C THR A 303 -10.22 -21.00 -8.51
N ASP A 304 -9.94 -21.30 -7.23
CA ASP A 304 -10.34 -22.56 -6.59
C ASP A 304 -11.84 -22.65 -6.26
N ARG A 305 -12.62 -21.61 -6.62
CA ARG A 305 -14.07 -21.51 -6.38
C ARG A 305 -14.48 -21.74 -4.92
N ARG A 306 -13.63 -21.33 -3.99
CA ARG A 306 -13.88 -21.38 -2.55
C ARG A 306 -14.59 -20.11 -2.08
N PRO A 307 -15.39 -20.19 -1.01
CA PRO A 307 -15.84 -19.01 -0.31
C PRO A 307 -14.65 -18.23 0.26
N ILE A 308 -14.76 -16.90 0.26
CA ILE A 308 -13.78 -16.01 0.88
C ILE A 308 -14.46 -15.19 1.96
N ASN A 309 -13.74 -14.88 3.03
CA ASN A 309 -14.20 -14.00 4.10
C ASN A 309 -13.65 -12.60 3.87
N ILE A 310 -14.55 -11.62 3.82
CA ILE A 310 -14.20 -10.21 3.71
C ILE A 310 -14.08 -9.63 5.11
N TRP A 311 -12.89 -9.11 5.40
CA TRP A 311 -12.55 -8.44 6.64
C TRP A 311 -12.17 -6.99 6.36
N VAL A 312 -12.53 -6.08 7.26
CA VAL A 312 -12.22 -4.65 7.12
C VAL A 312 -11.59 -4.13 8.41
N PHE A 313 -10.38 -3.58 8.28
CA PHE A 313 -9.74 -2.80 9.32
C PHE A 313 -10.13 -1.34 9.19
N ASP A 314 -10.74 -0.82 10.26
CA ASP A 314 -11.34 0.51 10.31
C ASP A 314 -10.47 1.54 11.05
N GLY A 315 -9.16 1.29 11.08
CA GLY A 315 -8.20 2.08 11.86
C GLY A 315 -8.13 1.72 13.35
N SER A 316 -9.01 0.84 13.85
CA SER A 316 -9.01 0.44 15.26
C SER A 316 -9.01 -1.06 15.48
N ARG A 317 -9.79 -1.81 14.69
CA ARG A 317 -9.89 -3.27 14.79
C ARG A 317 -10.27 -3.87 13.46
N TRP A 318 -10.04 -5.17 13.33
CA TRP A 318 -10.57 -5.99 12.25
C TRP A 318 -12.03 -6.32 12.52
N ASN A 319 -12.89 -6.04 11.55
CA ASN A 319 -14.30 -6.40 11.56
C ASN A 319 -14.53 -7.44 10.45
N PHE A 320 -15.17 -8.55 10.81
CA PHE A 320 -15.68 -9.49 9.82
C PHE A 320 -16.92 -8.86 9.19
N GLU A 321 -16.93 -8.75 7.86
CA GLU A 321 -18.05 -8.17 7.13
C GLU A 321 -18.96 -9.26 6.54
N LYS A 322 -18.37 -10.20 5.78
CA LYS A 322 -19.16 -11.19 5.03
C LYS A 322 -18.33 -12.35 4.52
N THR A 323 -18.90 -13.56 4.56
CA THR A 323 -18.46 -14.67 3.71
C THR A 323 -19.12 -14.54 2.33
N LEU A 324 -18.31 -14.46 1.28
CA LEU A 324 -18.74 -14.32 -0.10
C LEU A 324 -18.46 -15.63 -0.86
N GLU A 325 -19.53 -16.31 -1.26
CA GLU A 325 -19.46 -17.51 -2.10
C GLU A 325 -18.86 -17.20 -3.48
N HIS A 326 -18.33 -18.21 -4.16
CA HIS A 326 -17.76 -18.02 -5.49
C HIS A 326 -18.83 -17.60 -6.51
N GLN A 327 -18.47 -16.70 -7.41
CA GLN A 327 -19.40 -16.07 -8.35
C GLN A 327 -19.10 -16.48 -9.79
N TYR A 328 -18.94 -17.79 -10.01
CA TYR A 328 -18.74 -18.36 -11.34
C TYR A 328 -20.05 -18.84 -11.93
N HIS A 329 -20.31 -18.50 -13.18
CA HIS A 329 -21.33 -19.14 -14.00
C HIS A 329 -21.02 -20.63 -14.18
N ALA A 330 -22.05 -21.44 -14.46
CA ALA A 330 -21.88 -22.85 -14.83
C ALA A 330 -20.94 -23.04 -16.05
N SER A 331 -20.88 -22.04 -16.94
CA SER A 331 -19.97 -21.98 -18.09
C SER A 331 -18.52 -21.65 -17.73
N GLY A 332 -18.20 -21.36 -16.46
CA GLY A 332 -16.85 -21.08 -15.98
C GLY A 332 -16.40 -19.62 -16.06
N TYR A 333 -17.27 -18.68 -16.40
CA TYR A 333 -16.98 -17.24 -16.39
C TYR A 333 -17.35 -16.58 -15.05
N CYS A 334 -16.62 -15.55 -14.65
CA CYS A 334 -16.87 -14.73 -13.45
C CYS A 334 -16.79 -13.24 -13.84
N PRO A 335 -17.59 -12.33 -13.25
CA PRO A 335 -18.56 -12.52 -12.17
C PRO A 335 -19.93 -13.05 -12.61
N SER A 336 -20.63 -13.67 -11.66
CA SER A 336 -22.02 -14.13 -11.75
C SER A 336 -22.80 -13.62 -10.53
N GLY A 337 -23.98 -13.05 -10.77
CA GLY A 337 -24.80 -12.44 -9.73
C GLY A 337 -24.32 -11.05 -9.29
N GLU A 338 -24.86 -10.57 -8.17
CA GLU A 338 -24.60 -9.23 -7.65
C GLU A 338 -23.31 -9.18 -6.82
N PRO A 339 -22.57 -8.05 -6.84
CA PRO A 339 -21.40 -7.87 -5.99
C PRO A 339 -21.82 -7.72 -4.53
N TYR A 340 -20.89 -8.00 -3.62
CA TYR A 340 -21.01 -7.49 -2.26
C TYR A 340 -20.71 -5.99 -2.26
N VAL A 341 -21.68 -5.19 -1.80
CA VAL A 341 -21.52 -3.74 -1.61
C VAL A 341 -21.04 -3.49 -0.19
N LEU A 342 -19.83 -2.96 -0.06
CA LEU A 342 -19.23 -2.58 1.22
C LEU A 342 -19.22 -1.05 1.35
N GLU A 343 -19.93 -0.53 2.35
CA GLU A 343 -19.91 0.88 2.72
C GLU A 343 -18.61 1.22 3.47
N LEU A 344 -17.93 2.28 3.06
CA LEU A 344 -16.65 2.70 3.62
C LEU A 344 -16.88 3.67 4.78
N LYS A 345 -16.17 3.46 5.88
CA LYS A 345 -16.24 4.34 7.05
C LYS A 345 -15.57 5.67 6.74
N ASP A 346 -16.30 6.75 7.01
CA ASP A 346 -15.92 8.12 6.68
C ASP A 346 -14.65 8.59 7.40
N GLY A 347 -13.82 9.35 6.69
CA GLY A 347 -12.66 10.05 7.23
C GLY A 347 -11.47 9.15 7.60
N ILE A 348 -11.51 7.87 7.25
CA ILE A 348 -10.45 6.91 7.56
C ILE A 348 -10.02 6.10 6.34
N LEU A 349 -8.83 5.49 6.44
CA LEU A 349 -8.43 4.45 5.50
C LEU A 349 -9.10 3.12 5.91
N ASN A 350 -9.99 2.63 5.06
CA ASN A 350 -10.63 1.33 5.19
C ASN A 350 -9.73 0.30 4.50
N TYR A 351 -9.16 -0.63 5.28
CA TYR A 351 -8.31 -1.68 4.74
C TYR A 351 -9.07 -3.00 4.68
N ILE A 352 -9.33 -3.48 3.47
CA ILE A 352 -10.17 -4.64 3.17
C ILE A 352 -9.26 -5.81 2.83
N VAL A 353 -9.47 -6.96 3.46
CA VAL A 353 -8.76 -8.20 3.15
C VAL A 353 -9.76 -9.31 2.87
N ALA A 354 -9.55 -9.98 1.74
CA ALA A 354 -10.22 -11.23 1.41
C ALA A 354 -9.39 -12.42 1.90
N VAL A 355 -9.97 -13.24 2.77
CA VAL A 355 -9.37 -14.41 3.39
C VAL A 355 -9.94 -15.69 2.77
N ASP A 356 -9.07 -16.58 2.28
CA ASP A 356 -9.42 -17.95 1.93
C ASP A 356 -8.88 -18.89 3.01
N VAL A 357 -9.78 -19.38 3.86
CA VAL A 357 -9.44 -20.32 4.95
C VAL A 357 -8.85 -21.63 4.41
N GLY A 358 -9.28 -22.04 3.22
CA GLY A 358 -8.84 -23.26 2.56
C GLY A 358 -7.48 -23.13 1.87
N ALA A 359 -6.87 -21.94 1.87
CA ALA A 359 -5.56 -21.75 1.30
C ALA A 359 -4.50 -22.59 2.03
N ILE A 360 -3.50 -23.03 1.27
CA ILE A 360 -2.34 -23.76 1.80
C ILE A 360 -1.72 -22.93 2.93
N GLU A 361 -1.45 -23.57 4.08
CA GLU A 361 -0.91 -22.96 5.30
C GLU A 361 -1.82 -21.92 6.00
N CYS A 362 -3.03 -21.67 5.50
CA CYS A 362 -4.00 -20.82 6.17
C CYS A 362 -4.68 -21.54 7.34
N GLY A 363 -5.70 -22.37 7.08
CA GLY A 363 -6.39 -23.18 8.09
C GLY A 363 -7.12 -22.42 9.20
N VAL A 364 -7.19 -21.08 9.13
CA VAL A 364 -7.87 -20.21 10.10
C VAL A 364 -8.43 -18.99 9.39
N ASP A 365 -9.58 -18.49 9.85
CA ASP A 365 -10.13 -17.23 9.37
C ASP A 365 -9.46 -16.05 10.09
N ASP A 366 -8.30 -15.64 9.58
CA ASP A 366 -7.51 -14.56 10.17
C ASP A 366 -7.03 -13.58 9.08
N PRO A 367 -7.52 -12.32 9.07
CA PRO A 367 -7.11 -11.32 8.11
C PRO A 367 -5.67 -10.85 8.29
N LEU A 368 -5.00 -11.14 9.41
CA LEU A 368 -3.59 -10.82 9.64
C LEU A 368 -2.66 -11.93 9.15
N LYS A 369 -3.16 -13.16 8.98
CA LYS A 369 -2.34 -14.27 8.54
C LYS A 369 -2.13 -14.21 7.02
N VAL A 370 -0.92 -13.85 6.59
CA VAL A 370 -0.56 -13.69 5.17
C VAL A 370 -0.92 -14.91 4.33
N ALA A 371 -0.71 -16.13 4.85
CA ALA A 371 -1.07 -17.37 4.14
C ALA A 371 -2.57 -17.47 3.82
N CYS A 372 -3.43 -16.77 4.56
CA CYS A 372 -4.88 -16.72 4.37
C CYS A 372 -5.31 -15.65 3.37
N GLN A 373 -4.55 -14.56 3.26
CA GLN A 373 -4.93 -13.42 2.42
C GLN A 373 -4.86 -13.79 0.94
N ARG A 374 -5.96 -13.59 0.22
CA ARG A 374 -6.01 -13.67 -1.26
C ARG A 374 -5.76 -12.31 -1.88
N LYS A 375 -6.33 -11.27 -1.26
CA LYS A 375 -6.18 -9.90 -1.74
C LYS A 375 -6.45 -8.89 -0.64
N GLY A 376 -5.72 -7.77 -0.69
CA GLY A 376 -5.87 -6.65 0.24
C GLY A 376 -5.99 -5.33 -0.51
N TYR A 377 -6.88 -4.45 -0.07
CA TYR A 377 -7.15 -3.16 -0.69
C TYR A 377 -7.29 -2.08 0.37
N SER A 378 -6.87 -0.85 0.07
CA SER A 378 -7.05 0.29 0.96
C SER A 378 -7.87 1.36 0.24
N PHE A 379 -8.94 1.84 0.87
CA PHE A 379 -9.75 2.93 0.34
C PHE A 379 -9.94 4.00 1.40
N PHE A 380 -9.68 5.26 1.05
CA PHE A 380 -10.06 6.36 1.94
C PHE A 380 -11.59 6.52 1.89
N GLY A 381 -12.26 6.39 3.02
CA GLY A 381 -13.72 6.47 3.10
C GLY A 381 -14.19 7.92 3.14
N LYS A 382 -15.16 8.24 2.30
CA LYS A 382 -15.85 9.53 2.27
C LYS A 382 -17.32 9.27 1.98
N SER A 383 -18.16 9.40 3.00
CA SER A 383 -19.61 9.16 2.96
C SER A 383 -20.32 9.95 1.86
N ASN A 384 -19.91 11.20 1.63
CA ASN A 384 -20.41 12.05 0.52
C ASN A 384 -19.56 11.93 -0.76
N GLY A 385 -18.64 10.97 -0.81
CA GLY A 385 -17.82 10.67 -1.97
C GLY A 385 -18.57 9.81 -2.98
N PRO A 386 -18.09 9.74 -4.24
CA PRO A 386 -18.65 8.83 -5.22
C PRO A 386 -18.42 7.38 -4.82
N GLU A 387 -19.17 6.49 -5.44
CA GLU A 387 -18.91 5.05 -5.37
C GLU A 387 -17.61 4.73 -6.12
N PHE A 388 -16.89 3.70 -5.68
CA PHE A 388 -15.67 3.29 -6.40
C PHE A 388 -16.03 2.76 -7.79
N PRO A 389 -15.47 3.33 -8.88
CA PRO A 389 -16.00 3.14 -10.23
C PRO A 389 -15.71 1.75 -10.81
N THR A 390 -14.76 1.00 -10.25
CA THR A 390 -14.35 -0.31 -10.76
C THR A 390 -14.61 -1.40 -9.74
N PRO A 391 -15.40 -2.44 -10.05
CA PRO A 391 -15.57 -3.55 -9.14
C PRO A 391 -14.24 -4.25 -8.83
N VAL A 392 -14.12 -4.69 -7.59
CA VAL A 392 -12.98 -5.38 -7.05
C VAL A 392 -13.16 -6.88 -7.24
N TYR A 393 -12.31 -7.48 -8.06
CA TYR A 393 -12.30 -8.93 -8.28
C TYR A 393 -11.21 -9.59 -7.44
N VAL A 394 -11.62 -10.51 -6.55
CA VAL A 394 -10.71 -11.39 -5.81
C VAL A 394 -10.51 -12.65 -6.64
N TYR A 395 -9.27 -12.97 -7.03
CA TYR A 395 -8.93 -14.11 -7.89
C TYR A 395 -8.19 -15.21 -7.12
#